data_AF-A0A952X5U9-F1
#
_entry.id   AF-A0A952X5U9-F1
#
_cell.length_a   1.000
_cell.length_b   1.000
_cell.length_c   1.000
_cell.angle_alpha   90.00
_cell.angle_beta   90.00
_cell.angle_gamma   90.00
#
_symmetry.space_group_name_H-M   'P 1'
#
loop_
_entity.id
_entity.type
_entity.pdbx_description
1 polymer ?
#
loop_
_entity_poly.entity_id
_entity_poly.type
_entity_poly.pdbx_seq_one_letter_code
_entity_poly.pdbx_strand_id
1 'polypeptide(L)' 'MVTSALLEREAEVDPIEEMRLRAWARRNYQPQGQRDDGWHPVVLDEMRRKDREQKH' A
#
# COMPACT_ATOMS: atom_id res chain seq x y z
N MET A 1 -2.09 27.77 -6.24
CA MET A 1 -2.85 26.69 -5.60
C MET A 1 -2.00 25.45 -5.67
N VAL A 2 -1.31 25.14 -4.57
CA VAL A 2 -0.50 23.94 -4.44
C VAL A 2 -1.46 22.78 -4.20
N THR A 3 -1.14 21.59 -4.70
CA THR A 3 -1.82 20.29 -4.47
C THR A 3 -2.89 19.83 -5.49
N SER A 4 -2.67 20.04 -6.80
CA SER A 4 -3.34 19.19 -7.82
C SER A 4 -2.47 18.01 -8.27
N ALA A 5 -1.13 18.14 -8.22
CA ALA A 5 -0.21 17.11 -8.70
C ALA A 5 -0.02 15.90 -7.76
N LEU A 6 -0.60 15.91 -6.55
CA LEU A 6 -0.56 14.74 -5.65
C LEU A 6 -1.73 13.78 -5.91
N LEU A 7 -2.85 14.27 -6.47
CA LEU A 7 -4.04 13.48 -6.77
C LEU A 7 -3.87 12.58 -8.01
N GLU A 8 -2.90 12.87 -8.88
CA GLU A 8 -2.62 12.04 -10.06
C GLU A 8 -1.64 10.88 -9.79
N ARG A 9 -1.10 10.75 -8.57
CA ARG A 9 -0.21 9.62 -8.21
C ARG A 9 -0.96 8.32 -7.90
N GLU A 10 -2.27 8.40 -7.76
CA GLU A 10 -3.17 7.27 -7.90
C GLU A 10 -3.47 7.16 -9.39
N ALA A 11 -2.53 6.61 -10.17
CA ALA A 11 -2.95 5.96 -11.41
C ALA A 11 -4.09 5.04 -10.97
N GLU A 12 -5.30 5.27 -11.51
CA GLU A 12 -6.53 4.58 -11.13
C GLU A 12 -6.26 3.07 -11.21
N VAL A 13 -5.81 2.49 -10.10
CA VAL A 13 -5.40 1.09 -10.07
C VAL A 13 -6.71 0.35 -10.23
N ASP A 14 -6.79 -0.44 -11.29
CA ASP A 14 -7.97 -1.27 -11.52
C ASP A 14 -8.37 -1.97 -10.20
N PRO A 15 -9.63 -1.90 -9.76
CA PRO A 15 -10.03 -2.42 -8.46
C PRO A 15 -9.65 -3.89 -8.25
N ILE A 16 -9.62 -4.70 -9.31
CA ILE A 16 -9.19 -6.11 -9.25
C ILE A 16 -7.69 -6.19 -8.98
N GLU A 17 -6.90 -5.33 -9.63
CA GLU A 17 -5.46 -5.26 -9.39
C GLU A 17 -5.15 -4.75 -7.98
N GLU A 18 -5.87 -3.74 -7.49
CA GLU A 18 -5.73 -3.28 -6.11
C GLU A 18 -6.04 -4.41 -5.12
N MET A 19 -7.14 -5.15 -5.32
CA MET A 19 -7.49 -6.31 -4.49
C MET A 19 -6.38 -7.37 -4.50
N ARG A 20 -5.77 -7.65 -5.65
CA ARG A 20 -4.64 -8.60 -5.78
C ARG A 20 -3.42 -8.10 -5.05
N LEU A 21 -3.05 -6.84 -5.20
CA LEU A 21 -1.91 -6.22 -4.52
C LEU A 21 -2.10 -6.24 -3.00
N ARG A 22 -3.30 -5.91 -2.50
CA ARG A 22 -3.62 -6.00 -1.06
C ARG A 22 -3.55 -7.45 -0.55
N ALA A 23 -4.09 -8.40 -1.30
CA ALA A 23 -4.00 -9.82 -0.94
C ALA A 23 -2.54 -10.30 -0.89
N TRP A 24 -1.72 -9.87 -1.87
CA TRP A 24 -0.29 -10.17 -1.89
C TRP A 24 0.44 -9.56 -0.70
N ALA A 25 0.16 -8.30 -0.36
CA ALA A 25 0.78 -7.59 0.76
C ALA A 25 0.50 -8.27 2.11
N ARG A 26 -0.73 -8.78 2.32
CA ARG A 26 -1.06 -9.53 3.54
C ARG A 26 -0.33 -10.87 3.65
N ARG A 27 -0.17 -11.57 2.51
CA ARG A 27 0.53 -12.86 2.41
C ARG A 27 2.04 -12.73 2.56
N ASN A 28 2.61 -11.66 2.02
CA ASN A 28 4.06 -11.38 2.02
C ASN A 28 4.42 -10.27 3.00
N TYR A 29 3.66 -10.17 4.09
CA TYR A 29 3.82 -9.08 5.05
C TYR A 29 5.25 -9.03 5.59
N GLN A 30 5.81 -7.82 5.61
CA GLN A 30 7.08 -7.52 6.24
C GLN A 30 6.91 -6.38 7.25
N PRO A 31 7.64 -6.42 8.38
CA PRO A 31 7.66 -5.33 9.34
C PRO A 31 8.32 -4.08 8.73
N GLN A 32 8.03 -2.90 9.29
CA GLN A 32 8.42 -1.59 8.73
C GLN A 32 9.89 -1.49 8.30
N GLY A 33 10.82 -2.04 9.08
CA GLY A 33 12.26 -1.95 8.80
C GLY A 33 12.77 -2.88 7.69
N GLN A 34 11.92 -3.74 7.13
CA GLN A 34 12.30 -4.70 6.07
C GLN A 34 11.64 -4.39 4.73
N ARG A 35 10.73 -3.42 4.68
CA ARG A 35 10.00 -3.05 3.46
C ARG A 35 10.92 -2.29 2.51
N ASP A 36 10.75 -2.56 1.23
CA ASP A 36 11.37 -1.76 0.17
C ASP A 36 10.45 -0.57 -0.17
N ASP A 37 10.98 0.64 -0.11
CA ASP A 37 10.26 1.88 -0.44
C ASP A 37 9.89 1.95 -1.94
N GLY A 38 10.51 1.13 -2.79
CA GLY A 38 10.18 0.98 -4.21
C GLY A 38 8.95 0.12 -4.48
N TRP A 39 8.36 -0.50 -3.45
CA TRP A 39 7.14 -1.30 -3.62
C TRP A 39 5.91 -0.44 -3.93
N HIS A 40 4.91 -1.10 -4.53
CA HIS A 40 3.67 -0.44 -4.91
C HIS A 40 3.00 0.24 -3.69
N PRO A 41 2.50 1.48 -3.80
CA PRO A 41 1.89 2.20 -2.68
C PRO A 41 0.76 1.45 -1.97
N VAL A 42 -0.10 0.76 -2.73
CA VAL A 42 -1.16 -0.13 -2.20
C VAL A 42 -0.61 -1.21 -1.29
N VAL A 43 0.53 -1.81 -1.65
CA VAL A 43 1.18 -2.85 -0.84
C VAL A 43 1.68 -2.25 0.48
N LEU A 44 2.38 -1.12 0.39
CA LEU A 44 2.92 -0.44 1.58
C LEU A 44 1.80 0.06 2.51
N ASP A 45 0.70 0.57 1.95
CA ASP A 45 -0.50 0.97 2.70
C ASP A 45 -1.13 -0.23 3.41
N GLU A 46 -1.31 -1.34 2.71
CA GLU A 46 -1.91 -2.55 3.27
C GLU A 46 -1.07 -3.14 4.40
N MET A 47 0.27 -3.15 4.26
CA MET A 47 1.15 -3.58 5.35
C MET A 47 1.08 -2.65 6.56
N ARG A 48 0.97 -1.33 6.36
CA ARG A 48 0.73 -0.36 7.46
C ARG A 48 -0.61 -0.58 8.13
N ARG A 49 -1.65 -0.96 7.38
CA ARG A 49 -2.95 -1.33 7.94
C ARG A 49 -2.84 -2.57 8.83
N LYS A 50 -2.16 -3.61 8.34
CA LYS A 50 -1.87 -4.83 9.12
C LYS A 50 -1.01 -4.56 10.36
N ASP A 51 -0.11 -3.58 10.34
CA ASP A 51 0.62 -3.15 11.55
C ASP A 51 -0.31 -2.64 12.64
N ARG A 52 -1.31 -1.83 12.25
CA ARG A 52 -2.28 -1.26 13.19
C ARG A 52 -3.22 -2.32 13.78
N GLU A 53 -3.60 -3.30 12.97
CA GLU A 53 -4.43 -4.44 13.39
C GLU A 53 -3.73 -5.31 14.45
N GLN A 54 -2.40 -5.46 14.39
CA GLN A 54 -1.62 -6.28 15.35
C GLN A 54 -1.23 -5.56 16.64
N LYS A 55 -1.34 -4.22 16.68
CA LYS A 55 -1.05 -3.41 17.87
C LYS A 55 -2.25 -3.29 18.83
N HIS A 56 -3.41 -3.82 18.43
CA HIS A 56 -4.64 -3.88 19.20
C HIS A 56 -4.83 -5.27 19.81
#